data_AF-A0A8S4QUI9-F1
#
_entry.id   AF-A0A8S4QUI9-F1
#
_cell.length_a   1.000
_cell.length_b   1.000
_cell.length_c   1.000
_cell.angle_alpha   90.00
_cell.angle_beta   90.00
_cell.angle_gamma   90.00
#
_symmetry.space_group_name_H-M   'P 1'
#
loop_
_entity.id
_entity.type
_entity.pdbx_description
1 polymer ?
#
loop_
_entity_poly.entity_id
_entity_poly.type
_entity_poly.pdbx_seq_one_letter_code
_entity_poly.pdbx_strand_id
1 'polypeptide(L)'
;SLITFVNKHLTKVNLEVMDLDTQFHDGVYLCLLMGLLEGFFVPLYDFHLTPQDFDQKVHNVSFAFELMQDVGLAKPKARPEDIVNLDLKSTLRVLYNLFTKYKNMA
;
A
#
# COMPACT_ATOMS: atom_id res chain seq x y z
N SER A 1 14.12 6.69 -5.48
CA SER A 1 14.04 5.57 -4.51
C SER A 1 12.58 5.17 -4.34
N LEU A 2 12.28 4.11 -3.57
CA LEU A 2 10.88 3.75 -3.26
C LEU A 2 10.18 4.84 -2.43
N ILE A 3 10.89 5.47 -1.48
CA ILE A 3 10.38 6.62 -0.72
C ILE A 3 9.95 7.76 -1.65
N THR A 4 10.82 8.16 -2.58
CA THR A 4 10.48 9.21 -3.56
C THR A 4 9.27 8.82 -4.42
N PHE A 5 9.18 7.55 -4.81
CA PHE A 5 8.04 7.04 -5.58
C PHE A 5 6.73 7.15 -4.79
N VAL A 6 6.66 6.60 -3.59
CA VAL A 6 5.42 6.64 -2.80
C VAL A 6 5.03 8.07 -2.45
N ASN A 7 6.00 8.93 -2.10
CA ASN A 7 5.73 10.35 -1.81
C ASN A 7 5.27 11.14 -3.02
N LYS A 8 5.68 10.79 -4.26
CA LYS A 8 5.14 11.42 -5.48
C LYS A 8 3.60 11.29 -5.56
N HIS A 9 3.05 10.22 -5.00
CA HIS A 9 1.60 9.97 -5.02
C HIS A 9 0.94 10.41 -3.71
N LEU A 10 1.44 9.96 -2.55
CA LEU A 10 0.82 10.19 -1.25
C LEU A 10 0.78 11.67 -0.83
N THR A 11 1.73 12.49 -1.30
CA THR A 11 1.69 13.95 -1.02
C THR A 11 0.50 14.64 -1.65
N LYS A 12 -0.13 14.05 -2.69
CA LYS A 12 -1.37 14.58 -3.30
C LYS A 12 -2.56 14.56 -2.34
N VAL A 13 -2.49 13.74 -1.29
CA VAL A 13 -3.48 13.65 -0.21
C VAL A 13 -2.90 14.09 1.14
N ASN A 14 -1.84 14.90 1.11
CA ASN A 14 -1.14 15.44 2.29
C ASN A 14 -0.54 14.37 3.22
N LEU A 15 -0.17 13.21 2.67
CA LEU A 15 0.55 12.17 3.40
C LEU A 15 2.01 12.13 2.96
N GLU A 16 2.91 11.98 3.93
CA GLU A 16 4.34 11.87 3.69
C GLU A 16 4.91 10.63 4.38
N VAL A 17 5.71 9.88 3.63
CA VAL A 17 6.42 8.70 4.09
C VAL A 17 7.88 9.07 4.33
N MET A 18 8.30 8.90 5.57
CA MET A 18 9.68 9.07 6.04
C MET A 18 10.37 7.72 6.26
N ASP A 19 9.58 6.68 6.60
CA ASP A 19 10.08 5.37 7.01
C ASP A 19 9.23 4.24 6.39
N LEU A 20 9.87 3.41 5.56
CA LEU A 20 9.25 2.24 4.95
C LEU A 20 9.17 1.04 5.89
N ASP A 21 9.95 1.02 6.97
CA ASP A 21 9.95 -0.06 7.95
C ASP A 21 8.62 -0.12 8.70
N THR A 22 8.03 1.04 9.00
CA THR A 22 6.85 1.14 9.87
C THR A 22 5.60 1.64 9.17
N GLN A 23 5.67 2.63 8.28
CA GLN A 23 4.47 3.38 7.90
C GLN A 23 3.49 2.67 6.94
N PHE A 24 3.80 1.44 6.51
CA PHE A 24 2.90 0.62 5.68
C PHE A 24 2.23 -0.53 6.44
N HIS A 25 2.61 -0.76 7.71
CA HIS A 25 2.19 -1.95 8.46
C HIS A 25 0.68 -2.00 8.75
N ASP A 26 -0.01 -0.86 8.68
CA ASP A 26 -1.43 -0.75 8.98
C ASP A 26 -2.32 -0.84 7.73
N GLY A 27 -1.70 -0.97 6.55
CA GLY A 27 -2.35 -1.10 5.25
C GLY A 27 -3.03 0.17 4.73
N VAL A 28 -3.13 1.25 5.51
CA VAL A 28 -3.83 2.48 5.09
C VAL A 28 -3.12 3.11 3.91
N TYR A 29 -1.79 3.28 4.02
CA TYR A 29 -1.00 3.88 2.95
C TYR A 29 -0.97 2.99 1.70
N LEU A 30 -1.05 1.66 1.82
CA LEU A 30 -1.16 0.77 0.66
C LEU A 30 -2.49 0.96 -0.07
N CYS A 31 -3.61 1.01 0.65
CA CYS A 31 -4.93 1.25 0.06
C CYS A 31 -4.96 2.58 -0.70
N LEU A 32 -4.57 3.67 -0.02
CA LEU A 32 -4.57 5.00 -0.61
C LEU A 32 -3.61 5.10 -1.81
N LEU A 33 -2.42 4.50 -1.71
CA LEU A 33 -1.46 4.46 -2.81
C LEU A 33 -2.06 3.76 -4.04
N MET A 34 -2.77 2.64 -3.86
CA MET A 34 -3.42 1.93 -4.97
C MET A 34 -4.46 2.81 -5.69
N GLY A 35 -5.35 3.47 -4.95
CA GLY A 35 -6.31 4.41 -5.55
C GLY A 35 -5.62 5.55 -6.32
N LEU A 36 -4.54 6.11 -5.76
CA LEU A 36 -3.79 7.21 -6.38
C LEU A 36 -3.00 6.78 -7.63
N LEU A 37 -2.55 5.52 -7.69
CA LEU A 37 -1.86 4.98 -8.87
C LEU A 37 -2.83 4.70 -10.03
N GLU A 38 -4.04 4.27 -9.72
CA GLU A 38 -5.06 3.93 -10.72
C GLU A 38 -6.03 5.09 -11.01
N GLY A 39 -5.95 6.18 -10.26
CA GLY A 39 -6.76 7.38 -10.47
C GLY A 39 -8.20 7.25 -9.98
N PHE A 40 -8.46 6.38 -8.99
CA PHE A 40 -9.76 6.25 -8.34
C PHE A 40 -9.70 6.55 -6.84
N PHE A 41 -10.85 6.84 -6.25
CA PHE A 41 -10.98 7.01 -4.81
C PHE A 41 -11.34 5.68 -4.16
N VAL A 42 -10.56 5.25 -3.17
CA VAL A 42 -10.87 4.07 -2.36
C VAL A 42 -11.92 4.47 -1.32
N PRO A 43 -13.13 3.88 -1.33
CA PRO A 43 -14.15 4.23 -0.36
C PRO A 43 -13.68 3.95 1.07
N LEU A 44 -13.85 4.94 1.95
CA LEU A 44 -13.36 4.87 3.34
C LEU A 44 -14.10 3.86 4.21
N TYR A 45 -15.19 3.27 3.72
CA TYR A 45 -15.93 2.21 4.40
C TYR A 45 -15.44 0.81 4.05
N ASP A 46 -14.59 0.65 3.02
CA ASP A 46 -14.06 -0.65 2.60
C ASP A 46 -12.80 -1.06 3.41
N PHE A 47 -12.18 -0.11 4.11
CA PHE A 47 -10.98 -0.33 4.93
C PHE A 47 -11.00 0.56 6.18
N HIS A 48 -10.16 0.21 7.16
CA HIS A 48 -10.06 0.93 8.42
C HIS A 48 -9.03 2.06 8.32
N LEU A 49 -9.48 3.33 8.33
CA LEU A 49 -8.57 4.49 8.35
C LEU A 49 -7.72 4.60 9.63
N THR A 50 -8.26 4.10 10.74
CA THR A 50 -7.58 4.09 12.04
C THR A 50 -7.64 2.69 12.63
N PRO A 51 -6.89 1.72 12.06
CA PRO A 51 -6.98 0.33 12.47
C PRO A 51 -6.48 0.15 13.91
N GLN A 52 -7.33 -0.44 14.76
CA GLN A 52 -7.10 -0.55 16.21
C GLN A 52 -6.43 -1.85 16.63
N ASP A 53 -6.67 -2.92 15.87
CA ASP A 53 -6.20 -4.27 16.19
C ASP A 53 -5.46 -4.90 14.99
N PHE A 54 -4.90 -6.09 15.23
CA PHE A 54 -4.13 -6.82 14.22
C PHE A 54 -5.00 -7.21 13.02
N ASP A 55 -6.24 -7.65 13.27
CA ASP A 55 -7.14 -8.15 12.24
C ASP A 55 -7.58 -7.01 11.30
N GLN A 56 -7.83 -5.81 11.81
CA GLN A 56 -8.12 -4.62 11.00
C GLN A 56 -6.94 -4.22 10.10
N LYS A 57 -5.71 -4.34 10.59
CA LYS A 57 -4.51 -4.10 9.77
C LYS A 57 -4.36 -5.16 8.68
N VAL A 58 -4.57 -6.43 9.03
CA VAL A 58 -4.54 -7.55 8.06
C VAL A 58 -5.62 -7.38 7.01
N HIS A 59 -6.83 -6.97 7.40
CA HIS A 59 -7.93 -6.62 6.49
C HIS A 59 -7.49 -5.55 5.49
N ASN A 60 -6.94 -4.42 5.96
CA ASN A 60 -6.48 -3.34 5.09
C ASN A 60 -5.41 -3.81 4.08
N VAL A 61 -4.40 -4.56 4.54
CA VAL A 61 -3.36 -5.05 3.63
C VAL A 61 -3.93 -6.06 2.62
N SER A 62 -4.84 -6.93 3.06
CA SER A 62 -5.53 -7.88 2.18
C SER A 62 -6.34 -7.17 1.11
N PHE A 63 -7.11 -6.16 1.51
CA PHE A 63 -7.89 -5.33 0.61
C PHE A 63 -6.99 -4.59 -0.40
N ALA A 64 -5.86 -4.04 0.03
CA ALA A 64 -4.89 -3.45 -0.90
C ALA A 64 -4.36 -4.47 -1.92
N PHE A 65 -4.16 -5.73 -1.53
CA PHE A 65 -3.73 -6.80 -2.44
C PHE A 65 -4.84 -7.25 -3.39
N GLU A 66 -6.11 -7.14 -2.99
CA GLU A 66 -7.27 -7.33 -3.87
C GLU A 66 -7.33 -6.22 -4.92
N LEU A 67 -7.22 -4.96 -4.51
CA LEU A 67 -7.15 -3.82 -5.43
C LEU A 67 -6.03 -3.98 -6.47
N MET A 68 -4.86 -4.50 -6.06
CA MET A 68 -3.76 -4.81 -6.99
C MET A 68 -4.18 -5.86 -8.03
N GLN A 69 -4.86 -6.92 -7.61
CA GLN A 69 -5.30 -7.98 -8.51
C GLN A 69 -6.40 -7.51 -9.46
N ASP A 70 -7.33 -6.70 -8.98
CA ASP A 70 -8.44 -6.16 -9.77
C ASP A 70 -7.95 -5.28 -10.93
N VAL A 71 -6.80 -4.60 -10.76
CA VAL A 71 -6.16 -3.82 -11.83
C VAL A 71 -5.15 -4.63 -12.67
N GLY A 72 -5.15 -5.95 -12.50
CA GLY A 72 -4.36 -6.89 -13.29
C GLY A 72 -2.89 -7.02 -12.87
N LEU A 73 -2.52 -6.58 -11.66
CA LEU A 73 -1.21 -6.94 -11.09
C LEU A 73 -1.24 -8.39 -10.61
N ALA A 74 -0.08 -9.05 -10.68
CA ALA A 74 0.07 -10.35 -10.05
C ALA A 74 -0.12 -10.22 -8.54
N LYS A 75 -0.88 -11.15 -7.96
CA LYS A 75 -1.08 -11.23 -6.51
C LYS A 75 0.28 -11.16 -5.80
N PRO A 76 0.47 -10.25 -4.84
CA PRO A 76 1.69 -10.19 -4.06
C PRO A 76 2.04 -11.54 -3.43
N LYS A 77 3.32 -11.91 -3.51
CA LYS A 77 3.83 -13.15 -2.90
C LYS A 77 3.96 -13.06 -1.37
N ALA A 78 3.91 -11.84 -0.81
CA ALA A 78 3.90 -11.63 0.64
C ALA A 78 2.52 -11.98 1.18
N ARG A 79 2.44 -12.49 2.40
CA ARG A 79 1.16 -12.61 3.10
C ARG A 79 0.83 -11.25 3.74
N PRO A 80 -0.45 -10.88 3.87
CA PRO A 80 -0.83 -9.64 4.53
C PRO A 80 -0.21 -9.48 5.92
N GLU A 81 -0.14 -10.57 6.69
CA GLU A 81 0.44 -10.63 8.02
C GLU A 81 1.94 -10.31 8.02
N ASP A 82 2.67 -10.60 6.93
CA ASP A 82 4.09 -10.27 6.85
C ASP A 82 4.29 -8.75 6.82
N ILE A 83 3.39 -8.01 6.17
CA ILE A 83 3.39 -6.54 6.15
C ILE A 83 3.01 -5.98 7.53
N VAL A 84 1.96 -6.54 8.14
CA VAL A 84 1.50 -6.10 9.48
C VAL A 84 2.55 -6.37 10.56
N ASN A 85 3.34 -7.44 10.43
CA ASN A 85 4.45 -7.77 11.32
C ASN A 85 5.77 -7.05 10.99
N LEU A 86 5.74 -5.99 10.17
CA LEU A 86 6.90 -5.15 9.87
C LEU A 86 8.04 -5.91 9.15
N ASP A 87 7.74 -6.94 8.36
CA ASP A 87 8.77 -7.58 7.54
C ASP A 87 9.17 -6.66 6.38
N LEU A 88 10.25 -5.89 6.58
CA LEU A 88 10.74 -4.92 5.61
C LEU A 88 10.94 -5.55 4.22
N LYS A 89 11.44 -6.79 4.15
CA LYS A 89 11.69 -7.46 2.87
C LYS A 89 10.38 -7.66 2.08
N SER A 90 9.31 -8.04 2.75
CA SER A 90 7.98 -8.18 2.15
C SER A 90 7.42 -6.82 1.72
N THR A 91 7.50 -5.80 2.58
CA THR A 91 7.06 -4.43 2.26
C THR A 91 7.79 -3.88 1.03
N LEU A 92 9.13 -3.97 1.00
CA LEU A 92 9.93 -3.51 -0.13
C LEU A 92 9.59 -4.27 -1.41
N ARG A 93 9.32 -5.58 -1.35
CA ARG A 93 8.95 -6.36 -2.54
C ARG A 93 7.61 -5.92 -3.11
N VAL A 94 6.61 -5.64 -2.26
CA VAL A 94 5.30 -5.11 -2.69
C VAL A 94 5.48 -3.74 -3.35
N LEU A 95 6.15 -2.81 -2.67
CA LEU A 95 6.36 -1.45 -3.19
C LEU A 95 7.22 -1.44 -4.47
N TYR A 96 8.19 -2.34 -4.58
CA TYR A 96 9.02 -2.46 -5.78
C TYR A 96 8.24 -2.96 -7.00
N ASN A 97 7.28 -3.88 -6.80
CA ASN A 97 6.39 -4.33 -7.87
C ASN A 97 5.53 -3.17 -8.38
N LEU A 98 4.96 -2.37 -7.47
CA LEU A 98 4.23 -1.15 -7.82
C LEU A 98 5.14 -0.18 -8.56
N PHE A 99 6.31 0.14 -8.01
CA PHE A 99 7.27 1.02 -8.67
C PHE A 99 7.59 0.55 -10.10
N THR A 100 7.83 -0.74 -10.30
CA THR A 100 8.18 -1.28 -11.62
C THR A 100 7.07 -1.08 -12.64
N LYS A 101 5.81 -1.21 -12.23
CA LYS A 101 4.63 -0.96 -13.07
C LYS A 101 4.41 0.53 -13.35
N TYR A 102 4.51 1.36 -12.31
CA TYR A 102 4.06 2.76 -12.36
C TYR A 102 5.19 3.79 -12.49
N LYS A 103 6.46 3.39 -12.58
CA LYS A 103 7.61 4.32 -12.68
C LYS A 103 7.54 5.32 -13.83
N ASN A 104 6.81 5.00 -14.89
CA ASN A 104 6.66 5.85 -16.07
C ASN A 104 5.38 6.71 -16.03
N MET A 105 4.56 6.58 -14.98
CA MET A 105 3.35 7.36 -14.82
C MET A 105 3.74 8.80 -14.42
N ALA A 106 3.41 9.74 -15.30
CA ALA A 106 3.76 11.16 -15.18
C ALA A 106 3.09 11.81 -13.97
#